data_AF-A0A7V8AYW4-F1
#
_entry.id   AF-A0A7V8AYW4-F1
#
_cell.length_a   1.000
_cell.length_b   1.000
_cell.length_c   1.000
_cell.angle_alpha   90.00
_cell.angle_beta   90.00
_cell.angle_gamma   90.00
#
_symmetry.space_group_name_H-M   'P 1'
#
loop_
_entity.id
_entity.type
_entity.pdbx_description
1 polymer ?
#
loop_
_entity_poly.entity_id
_entity_poly.type
_entity_poly.pdbx_seq_one_letter_code
_entity_poly.pdbx_strand_id
1 'polypeptide(L)'
;MRRARWLAPWKDSGEKPVIYHCITRVVERRLAFEAEEKEQFRCYMRMYENFSGCRVLAYCLMGNHVHILLEVPPMRVGGLADEDLLKRLRAIYPESVVKPVAKELDEAREAIRAGRAVDKCATAIHERYTYRMHNLGEFMKTLLGRFTRWFNRRHTRTGTLWESRFKSVLVEDGMAARTMAAYIDLNPVRAGIVSDPAAYRWSSYGEAVGGGARGNGKKARAGLVRALMAHQEYEADARHWVGKVSKRYRIILLVEGGEQLQEVVGEDGTRDVKVVRKGMRQEVVDEELGRLQRSRDVAIGRMLRCRVRYFTDGAVIGSRAFVDGVFTECRERFGQRRKTGARKMRGSAAAAAGALWSIRDLKIEIG
;
A
#
# COMPACT_ATOMS: atom_id res chain seq x y z
N MET A 1 -20.74 5.09 -19.18
CA MET A 1 -19.43 4.42 -19.35
C MET A 1 -18.59 4.57 -18.07
N ARG A 2 -18.14 3.47 -17.44
CA ARG A 2 -17.19 3.57 -16.30
C ARG A 2 -15.85 4.11 -16.84
N ARG A 3 -15.44 5.31 -16.43
CA ARG A 3 -14.14 5.88 -16.81
C ARG A 3 -13.00 4.95 -16.37
N ALA A 4 -11.97 4.85 -17.21
CA ALA A 4 -10.75 4.10 -16.93
C ALA A 4 -10.11 4.56 -15.62
N ARG A 5 -9.50 3.62 -14.88
CA ARG A 5 -8.81 3.86 -13.61
C ARG A 5 -7.82 5.03 -13.72
N TRP A 6 -7.72 5.81 -12.65
CA TRP A 6 -6.63 6.77 -12.48
C TRP A 6 -5.33 6.01 -12.23
N LEU A 7 -4.57 5.80 -13.29
CA LEU A 7 -3.19 5.34 -13.21
C LEU A 7 -2.29 6.58 -13.29
N ALA A 8 -1.08 6.49 -12.73
CA ALA A 8 -0.10 7.55 -12.95
C ALA A 8 0.14 7.73 -14.45
N PRO A 9 0.30 8.96 -14.95
CA PRO A 9 0.65 9.19 -16.36
C PRO A 9 1.96 8.52 -16.74
N TRP A 10 2.92 8.45 -15.80
CA TRP A 10 4.19 7.75 -15.95
C TRP A 10 4.14 6.28 -15.50
N LYS A 11 2.97 5.63 -15.49
CA LYS A 11 2.83 4.22 -15.08
C LYS A 11 3.71 3.25 -15.89
N ASP A 12 4.04 3.63 -17.13
CA ASP A 12 4.84 2.86 -18.07
C ASP A 12 6.26 3.46 -18.21
N SER A 13 6.66 4.36 -17.31
CA SER A 13 8.03 4.90 -17.25
C SER A 13 9.03 3.77 -17.02
N GLY A 14 10.21 3.86 -17.66
CA GLY A 14 11.33 2.95 -17.43
C GLY A 14 12.18 3.27 -16.20
N GLU A 15 11.93 4.41 -15.54
CA GLU A 15 12.80 4.94 -14.48
C GLU A 15 12.04 5.18 -13.17
N LYS A 16 10.80 5.70 -13.27
CA LYS A 16 10.08 6.20 -12.11
C LYS A 16 9.10 5.18 -11.55
N PRO A 17 9.24 4.73 -10.29
CA PRO A 17 8.25 3.87 -9.66
C PRO A 17 6.94 4.62 -9.41
N VAL A 18 5.87 3.86 -9.23
CA VAL A 18 4.55 4.41 -8.88
C VAL A 18 4.02 3.79 -7.60
N ILE A 19 3.58 4.61 -6.66
CA ILE A 19 3.03 4.15 -5.39
C ILE A 19 1.51 4.36 -5.36
N TYR A 20 0.77 3.31 -5.00
CA TYR A 20 -0.68 3.33 -4.91
C TYR A 20 -1.15 2.85 -3.55
N HIS A 21 -2.06 3.60 -2.92
CA HIS A 21 -2.88 3.09 -1.83
C HIS A 21 -4.10 2.37 -2.41
N CYS A 22 -4.13 1.05 -2.26
CA CYS A 22 -5.17 0.17 -2.75
C CYS A 22 -6.11 -0.25 -1.62
N ILE A 23 -7.41 -0.18 -1.89
CA ILE A 23 -8.44 -0.55 -0.93
C ILE A 23 -9.46 -1.46 -1.60
N THR A 24 -9.77 -2.58 -0.95
CA THR A 24 -10.86 -3.47 -1.36
C THR A 24 -11.73 -3.82 -0.16
N ARG A 25 -13.01 -4.07 -0.39
CA ARG A 25 -14.00 -4.36 0.65
C ARG A 25 -14.88 -5.53 0.24
N VAL A 26 -15.26 -6.34 1.21
CA VAL A 26 -16.14 -7.49 1.05
C VAL A 26 -17.59 -7.04 0.85
N VAL A 27 -18.33 -7.75 0.00
CA VAL A 27 -19.78 -7.54 -0.25
C VAL A 27 -20.55 -7.41 1.06
N GLU A 28 -21.56 -6.52 1.10
CA GLU A 28 -22.39 -6.20 2.27
C GLU A 28 -21.60 -5.68 3.48
N ARG A 29 -20.30 -5.41 3.32
CA ARG A 29 -19.39 -5.02 4.41
C ARG A 29 -19.37 -6.04 5.56
N ARG A 30 -19.80 -7.28 5.31
CA ARG A 30 -19.80 -8.33 6.33
C ARG A 30 -18.37 -8.60 6.81
N LEU A 31 -18.23 -8.89 8.10
CA LEU A 31 -16.96 -9.31 8.70
C LEU A 31 -16.66 -10.73 8.23
N ALA A 32 -15.94 -10.86 7.12
CA ALA A 32 -15.63 -12.15 6.50
C ALA A 32 -14.26 -12.67 6.88
N PHE A 33 -13.39 -11.84 7.48
CA PHE A 33 -12.00 -12.20 7.73
C PHE A 33 -11.73 -12.37 9.23
N GLU A 34 -11.49 -13.61 9.61
CA GLU A 34 -10.94 -13.98 10.91
C GLU A 34 -9.42 -14.20 10.79
N ALA A 35 -8.83 -14.90 11.76
CA ALA A 35 -7.39 -15.13 11.77
C ALA A 35 -6.91 -15.94 10.55
N GLU A 36 -7.65 -16.99 10.18
CA GLU A 36 -7.30 -17.88 9.06
C GLU A 36 -7.33 -17.14 7.74
N GLU A 37 -8.41 -16.39 7.45
CA GLU A 37 -8.54 -15.61 6.23
C GLU A 37 -7.46 -14.54 6.11
N LYS A 38 -7.17 -13.84 7.20
CA LYS A 38 -6.14 -12.81 7.20
C LYS A 38 -4.76 -13.42 6.96
N GLU A 39 -4.45 -14.55 7.58
CA GLU A 39 -3.19 -15.25 7.36
C GLU A 39 -3.07 -15.72 5.91
N GLN A 40 -4.11 -16.36 5.37
CA GLN A 40 -4.11 -16.83 3.99
C GLN A 40 -4.00 -15.67 2.99
N PHE A 41 -4.69 -14.56 3.23
CA PHE A 41 -4.56 -13.36 2.41
C PHE A 41 -3.13 -12.82 2.45
N ARG A 42 -2.52 -12.74 3.64
CA ARG A 42 -1.11 -12.33 3.80
C ARG A 42 -0.19 -13.24 3.00
N CYS A 43 -0.36 -14.57 3.09
CA CYS A 43 0.43 -15.53 2.34
C CYS A 43 0.34 -15.29 0.82
N TYR A 44 -0.87 -15.18 0.26
CA TYR A 44 -1.02 -14.88 -1.16
C TYR A 44 -0.44 -13.52 -1.55
N MET A 45 -0.62 -12.50 -0.73
CA MET A 45 -0.05 -11.18 -0.96
C MET A 45 1.48 -11.24 -1.06
N ARG A 46 2.15 -11.94 -0.13
CA ARG A 46 3.61 -12.11 -0.15
C ARG A 46 4.09 -13.00 -1.29
N MET A 47 3.34 -14.05 -1.65
CA MET A 47 3.64 -14.87 -2.83
C MET A 47 3.60 -14.03 -4.11
N TYR A 48 2.55 -13.23 -4.31
CA TYR A 48 2.42 -12.39 -5.50
C TYR A 48 3.34 -11.17 -5.47
N GLU A 49 3.76 -10.68 -4.30
CA GLU A 49 4.85 -9.71 -4.17
C GLU A 49 6.16 -10.28 -4.74
N ASN A 50 6.49 -11.53 -4.39
CA ASN A 50 7.69 -12.20 -4.90
C ASN A 50 7.63 -12.51 -6.40
N PHE A 51 6.45 -12.79 -6.95
CA PHE A 51 6.28 -13.07 -8.38
C PHE A 51 6.26 -11.81 -9.25
N SER A 52 5.52 -10.79 -8.84
CA SER A 52 5.17 -9.66 -9.72
C SER A 52 6.27 -8.61 -9.88
N GLY A 53 7.22 -8.53 -8.94
CA GLY A 53 8.14 -7.39 -8.85
C GLY A 53 7.51 -6.11 -8.29
N CYS A 54 6.20 -6.09 -8.02
CA CYS A 54 5.61 -5.06 -7.18
C CYS A 54 6.09 -5.24 -5.73
N ARG A 55 6.15 -4.15 -4.97
CA ARG A 55 6.57 -4.14 -3.57
C ARG A 55 5.44 -3.69 -2.66
N VAL A 56 5.14 -4.46 -1.63
CA VAL A 56 4.14 -4.10 -0.62
C VAL A 56 4.85 -3.32 0.47
N LEU A 57 4.68 -1.99 0.45
CA LEU A 57 5.34 -1.08 1.39
C LEU A 57 4.68 -1.11 2.76
N ALA A 58 3.35 -1.14 2.78
CA ALA A 58 2.55 -1.28 3.99
C ALA A 58 1.21 -1.97 3.66
N TYR A 59 0.57 -2.59 4.64
CA TYR A 59 -0.73 -3.23 4.50
C TYR A 59 -1.42 -3.33 5.86
N CYS A 60 -2.75 -3.44 5.84
CA CYS A 60 -3.55 -3.79 7.01
C CYS A 60 -4.79 -4.58 6.57
N LEU A 61 -4.99 -5.76 7.17
CA LEU A 61 -6.14 -6.62 6.92
C LEU A 61 -7.18 -6.44 8.03
N MET A 62 -8.29 -5.78 7.71
CA MET A 62 -9.42 -5.60 8.63
C MET A 62 -10.43 -6.75 8.45
N GLY A 63 -11.46 -6.82 9.30
CA GLY A 63 -12.45 -7.91 9.23
C GLY A 63 -13.28 -7.94 7.94
N ASN A 64 -13.42 -6.81 7.24
CA ASN A 64 -14.23 -6.70 6.01
C ASN A 64 -13.56 -5.93 4.88
N HIS A 65 -12.34 -5.43 5.07
CA HIS A 65 -11.63 -4.67 4.03
C HIS A 65 -10.12 -4.77 4.20
N VAL A 66 -9.40 -4.48 3.11
CA VAL A 66 -7.94 -4.58 3.05
C VAL A 66 -7.38 -3.28 2.52
N HIS A 67 -6.30 -2.82 3.16
CA HIS A 67 -5.47 -1.70 2.73
C HIS A 67 -4.10 -2.22 2.31
N ILE A 68 -3.59 -1.79 1.15
CA ILE A 68 -2.24 -2.12 0.66
C ILE A 68 -1.62 -0.85 0.06
N LEU A 69 -0.48 -0.41 0.58
CA LEU A 69 0.39 0.55 -0.09
C LEU A 69 1.34 -0.22 -1.01
N LEU A 70 1.06 -0.20 -2.29
CA LEU A 70 1.76 -0.97 -3.31
C LEU A 70 2.63 -0.05 -4.16
N GLU A 71 3.91 -0.32 -4.20
CA GLU A 71 4.81 0.26 -5.19
C GLU A 71 4.89 -0.64 -6.42
N VAL A 72 4.83 -0.04 -7.60
CA VAL A 72 5.03 -0.66 -8.90
C VAL A 72 6.31 -0.05 -9.49
N PRO A 73 7.46 -0.72 -9.35
CA PRO A 73 8.70 -0.29 -9.98
C PRO A 73 8.60 -0.43 -11.50
N PRO A 74 9.36 0.36 -12.27
CA PRO A 74 9.47 0.15 -13.71
C PRO A 74 10.03 -1.25 -14.02
N MET A 75 9.65 -1.82 -15.16
CA MET A 75 10.38 -2.96 -15.71
C MET A 75 11.73 -2.45 -16.22
N ARG A 76 12.81 -3.21 -15.99
CA ARG A 76 14.14 -2.83 -16.49
C ARG A 76 14.13 -2.75 -18.01
N VAL A 77 14.92 -1.82 -18.56
CA VAL A 77 15.21 -1.80 -20.01
C VAL A 77 15.84 -3.13 -20.39
N GLY A 78 15.30 -3.79 -21.42
CA GLY A 78 15.69 -5.15 -21.82
C GLY A 78 15.00 -6.30 -21.05
N GLY A 79 14.10 -6.00 -20.12
CA GLY A 79 13.31 -7.01 -19.41
C GLY A 79 14.02 -7.65 -18.22
N LEU A 80 13.62 -8.88 -17.87
CA LEU A 80 14.23 -9.65 -16.78
C LEU A 80 15.31 -10.58 -17.33
N ALA A 81 16.32 -10.88 -16.52
CA ALA A 81 17.18 -12.03 -16.78
C ALA A 81 16.39 -13.34 -16.62
N ASP A 82 16.83 -14.41 -17.29
CA ASP A 82 16.17 -15.71 -17.26
C ASP A 82 16.12 -16.27 -15.83
N GLU A 83 17.20 -16.11 -15.06
CA GLU A 83 17.26 -16.54 -13.66
C GLU A 83 16.26 -15.78 -12.77
N ASP A 84 16.11 -14.48 -13.01
CA ASP A 84 15.16 -13.63 -12.28
C ASP A 84 13.71 -14.00 -12.61
N LEU A 85 13.41 -14.29 -13.89
CA LEU A 85 12.11 -14.78 -14.31
C LEU A 85 11.81 -16.11 -13.61
N LEU A 86 12.69 -17.10 -13.71
CA LEU A 86 12.49 -18.44 -13.12
C LEU A 86 12.34 -18.35 -11.59
N LYS A 87 13.14 -17.52 -10.92
CA LYS A 87 13.01 -17.24 -9.48
C LYS A 87 11.64 -16.69 -9.13
N ARG A 88 11.10 -15.76 -9.93
CA ARG A 88 9.76 -15.21 -9.74
C ARG A 88 8.67 -16.25 -10.01
N LEU A 89 8.82 -17.10 -11.03
CA LEU A 89 7.87 -18.18 -11.31
C LEU A 89 7.75 -19.16 -10.15
N ARG A 90 8.87 -19.56 -9.54
CA ARG A 90 8.87 -20.45 -8.35
C ARG A 90 8.12 -19.88 -7.14
N ALA A 91 7.85 -18.57 -7.10
CA ALA A 91 7.07 -17.98 -6.02
C ALA A 91 5.58 -18.38 -6.07
N ILE A 92 5.07 -18.80 -7.24
CA ILE A 92 3.63 -19.12 -7.42
C ILE A 92 3.37 -20.42 -8.19
N TYR A 93 4.37 -20.99 -8.84
CA TYR A 93 4.27 -22.22 -9.60
C TYR A 93 5.13 -23.32 -8.99
N PRO A 94 4.65 -24.59 -9.01
CA PRO A 94 5.46 -25.72 -8.59
C PRO A 94 6.60 -25.98 -9.57
N GLU A 95 7.62 -26.71 -9.11
CA GLU A 95 8.80 -27.02 -9.92
C GLU A 95 8.48 -27.83 -11.19
N SER A 96 7.38 -28.59 -11.19
CA SER A 96 6.86 -29.29 -12.38
C SER A 96 6.43 -28.34 -13.51
N VAL A 97 6.09 -27.10 -13.19
CA VAL A 97 5.77 -26.05 -14.17
C VAL A 97 7.02 -25.24 -14.52
N VAL A 98 7.90 -24.97 -13.56
CA VAL A 98 9.09 -24.13 -13.78
C VAL A 98 10.19 -24.85 -14.56
N LYS A 99 10.41 -26.15 -14.32
CA LYS A 99 11.44 -26.93 -15.03
C LYS A 99 11.26 -26.94 -16.55
N PRO A 100 10.06 -27.20 -17.10
CA PRO A 100 9.83 -27.08 -18.54
C PRO A 100 10.15 -25.69 -19.09
N VAL A 101 9.80 -24.62 -18.37
CA VAL A 101 10.08 -23.24 -18.80
C VAL A 101 11.58 -22.95 -18.80
N ALA A 102 12.31 -23.43 -17.79
CA ALA A 102 13.77 -23.30 -17.74
C ALA A 102 14.42 -23.99 -18.93
N LYS A 103 14.00 -25.22 -19.23
CA LYS A 103 14.47 -25.98 -20.39
C LYS A 103 14.18 -25.26 -21.71
N GLU A 104 12.97 -24.72 -21.88
CA GLU A 104 12.57 -23.98 -23.07
C GLU A 104 13.41 -22.69 -23.26
N LEU A 105 13.75 -22.00 -22.16
CA LEU A 105 14.67 -20.85 -22.19
C LEU A 105 16.09 -21.28 -22.57
N ASP A 106 16.63 -22.33 -21.96
CA ASP A 106 17.98 -22.84 -22.26
C ASP A 106 18.10 -23.22 -23.73
N GLU A 107 17.12 -23.95 -24.27
CA GLU A 107 17.05 -24.34 -25.68
C GLU A 107 16.95 -23.12 -26.61
N ALA A 108 16.15 -22.11 -26.24
CA ALA A 108 16.06 -20.87 -27.00
C ALA A 108 17.40 -20.09 -26.99
N ARG A 109 18.09 -20.00 -25.85
CA ARG A 109 19.39 -19.33 -25.73
C ARG A 109 20.48 -20.06 -26.51
N GLU A 110 20.51 -21.39 -26.48
CA GLU A 110 21.41 -22.21 -27.30
C GLU A 110 21.15 -22.04 -28.79
N ALA A 111 19.88 -22.03 -29.21
CA ALA A 111 19.52 -21.80 -30.60
C ALA A 111 19.95 -20.40 -31.09
N ILE A 112 19.81 -19.37 -30.25
CA ILE A 112 20.28 -18.01 -30.54
C ILE A 112 21.82 -17.98 -30.65
N ARG A 113 22.55 -18.57 -29.70
CA ARG A 113 24.02 -18.67 -29.74
C ARG A 113 24.53 -19.38 -30.99
N ALA A 114 23.83 -20.43 -31.42
CA ALA A 114 24.16 -21.20 -32.61
C ALA A 114 23.69 -20.54 -33.93
N GLY A 115 23.09 -19.33 -33.89
CA GLY A 115 22.57 -18.64 -35.08
C GLY A 115 21.33 -19.30 -35.71
N ARG A 116 20.70 -20.25 -35.01
CA ARG A 116 19.52 -21.01 -35.47
C ARG A 116 18.18 -20.35 -35.10
N ALA A 117 18.20 -19.37 -34.21
CA ALA A 117 17.02 -18.63 -33.78
C ALA A 117 17.35 -17.15 -33.54
N VAL A 118 16.29 -16.33 -33.50
CA VAL A 118 16.37 -14.91 -33.17
C VAL A 118 15.91 -14.67 -31.73
N ASP A 119 16.34 -13.56 -31.14
CA ASP A 119 16.03 -13.19 -29.75
C ASP A 119 14.51 -13.12 -29.44
N LYS A 120 13.67 -12.99 -30.48
CA LYS A 120 12.21 -13.04 -30.36
C LYS A 120 11.69 -14.33 -29.72
N CYS A 121 12.36 -15.47 -29.89
CA CYS A 121 11.93 -16.73 -29.27
C CYS A 121 12.04 -16.68 -27.74
N ALA A 122 13.17 -16.21 -27.21
CA ALA A 122 13.35 -16.01 -25.78
C ALA A 122 12.41 -14.91 -25.24
N THR A 123 12.23 -13.83 -26.00
CA THR A 123 11.30 -12.74 -25.66
C THR A 123 9.85 -13.24 -25.53
N ALA A 124 9.37 -14.06 -26.48
CA ALA A 124 8.03 -14.63 -26.43
C ALA A 124 7.81 -15.51 -25.18
N ILE A 125 8.83 -16.29 -24.78
CA ILE A 125 8.77 -17.08 -23.55
C ILE A 125 8.61 -16.18 -22.33
N HIS A 126 9.38 -15.09 -22.24
CA HIS A 126 9.27 -14.09 -21.17
C HIS A 126 7.87 -13.46 -21.14
N GLU A 127 7.36 -13.03 -22.29
CA GLU A 127 6.06 -12.35 -22.42
C GLU A 127 4.88 -13.18 -21.93
N ARG A 128 4.95 -14.52 -22.03
CA ARG A 128 3.92 -15.42 -21.44
C ARG A 128 3.71 -15.21 -19.94
N TYR A 129 4.71 -14.67 -19.24
CA TYR A 129 4.70 -14.52 -17.79
C TYR A 129 4.83 -13.06 -17.32
N THR A 130 5.64 -12.25 -18.00
CA THR A 130 5.98 -10.89 -17.56
C THR A 130 4.83 -9.91 -17.69
N TYR A 131 3.79 -10.21 -18.49
CA TYR A 131 2.59 -9.36 -18.58
C TYR A 131 1.88 -9.13 -17.23
N ARG A 132 2.08 -10.04 -16.26
CA ARG A 132 1.53 -9.95 -14.89
C ARG A 132 2.47 -9.28 -13.90
N MET A 133 3.67 -8.91 -14.34
CA MET A 133 4.70 -8.30 -13.53
C MET A 133 4.70 -6.79 -13.72
N HIS A 134 5.16 -6.05 -12.71
CA HIS A 134 5.26 -4.59 -12.76
C HIS A 134 3.92 -3.91 -13.15
N ASN A 135 2.79 -4.50 -12.75
CA ASN A 135 1.46 -4.04 -13.14
C ASN A 135 0.49 -4.09 -11.95
N LEU A 136 -0.01 -2.91 -11.55
CA LEU A 136 -0.99 -2.76 -10.47
C LEU A 136 -2.25 -3.59 -10.70
N GLY A 137 -2.76 -3.57 -11.93
CA GLY A 137 -4.00 -4.24 -12.30
C GLY A 137 -3.88 -5.75 -12.15
N GLU A 138 -2.83 -6.33 -12.72
CA GLU A 138 -2.59 -7.77 -12.69
C GLU A 138 -2.21 -8.28 -11.30
N PHE A 139 -1.42 -7.53 -10.54
CA PHE A 139 -1.11 -7.86 -9.14
C PHE A 139 -2.40 -8.05 -8.32
N MET A 140 -3.23 -7.01 -8.29
CA MET A 140 -4.44 -7.01 -7.48
C MET A 140 -5.51 -7.95 -8.03
N LYS A 141 -5.70 -8.04 -9.34
CA LYS A 141 -6.64 -8.99 -9.97
C LYS A 141 -6.28 -10.43 -9.58
N THR A 142 -4.99 -10.76 -9.68
CA THR A 142 -4.50 -12.09 -9.34
C THR A 142 -4.68 -12.39 -7.85
N LEU A 143 -4.22 -11.48 -6.96
CA LEU A 143 -4.32 -11.64 -5.51
C LEU A 143 -5.77 -11.85 -5.07
N LEU A 144 -6.66 -10.94 -5.46
CA LEU A 144 -8.06 -10.97 -5.08
C LEU A 144 -8.78 -12.19 -5.66
N GLY A 145 -8.51 -12.55 -6.91
CA GLY A 145 -9.11 -13.72 -7.56
C GLY A 145 -8.62 -15.05 -7.00
N ARG A 146 -7.34 -15.14 -6.58
CA ARG A 146 -6.82 -16.34 -5.90
C ARG A 146 -7.44 -16.48 -4.51
N PHE A 147 -7.52 -15.38 -3.76
CA PHE A 147 -8.12 -15.38 -2.44
C PHE A 147 -9.62 -15.71 -2.49
N THR A 148 -10.40 -15.13 -3.43
CA THR A 148 -11.83 -15.46 -3.60
C THR A 148 -12.04 -16.95 -3.87
N ARG A 149 -11.25 -17.57 -4.76
CA ARG A 149 -11.37 -19.00 -5.03
C ARG A 149 -11.07 -19.86 -3.81
N TRP A 150 -10.05 -19.50 -3.05
CA TRP A 150 -9.75 -20.20 -1.80
C TRP A 150 -10.86 -20.00 -0.77
N PHE A 151 -11.30 -18.76 -0.54
CA PHE A 151 -12.35 -18.42 0.42
C PHE A 151 -13.65 -19.17 0.10
N ASN A 152 -14.07 -19.14 -1.16
CA ASN A 152 -15.28 -19.82 -1.62
C ASN A 152 -15.20 -21.33 -1.38
N ARG A 153 -14.06 -21.98 -1.70
CA ARG A 153 -13.89 -23.41 -1.38
C ARG A 153 -13.88 -23.69 0.12
N ARG A 154 -13.19 -22.86 0.90
CA ARG A 154 -13.05 -23.01 2.36
C ARG A 154 -14.37 -22.88 3.10
N HIS A 155 -15.29 -22.08 2.56
CA HIS A 155 -16.60 -21.76 3.14
C HIS A 155 -17.78 -22.36 2.35
N THR A 156 -17.53 -23.34 1.47
CA THR A 156 -18.55 -24.01 0.63
C THR A 156 -19.50 -23.01 -0.05
N ARG A 157 -18.93 -21.91 -0.55
CA ARG A 157 -19.64 -20.81 -1.21
C ARG A 157 -19.28 -20.72 -2.68
N THR A 158 -20.14 -20.06 -3.44
CA THR A 158 -19.89 -19.62 -4.81
C THR A 158 -20.12 -18.11 -4.93
N GLY A 159 -19.75 -17.53 -6.07
CA GLY A 159 -20.00 -16.11 -6.37
C GLY A 159 -18.92 -15.13 -5.88
N THR A 160 -19.29 -13.85 -5.89
CA THR A 160 -18.36 -12.72 -5.68
C THR A 160 -18.10 -12.49 -4.19
N LEU A 161 -16.84 -12.23 -3.84
CA LEU A 161 -16.45 -11.84 -2.48
C LEU A 161 -16.33 -10.32 -2.30
N TRP A 162 -15.94 -9.59 -3.35
CA TRP A 162 -15.58 -8.16 -3.29
C TRP A 162 -16.71 -7.27 -3.82
N GLU A 163 -17.04 -6.17 -3.13
CA GLU A 163 -18.12 -5.23 -3.54
C GLU A 163 -17.93 -4.70 -4.97
N SER A 164 -16.68 -4.45 -5.34
CA SER A 164 -16.31 -3.92 -6.64
C SER A 164 -14.83 -4.15 -6.90
N ARG A 165 -14.34 -3.68 -8.04
CA ARG A 165 -12.90 -3.56 -8.27
C ARG A 165 -12.29 -2.68 -7.18
N PHE A 166 -11.07 -3.02 -6.74
CA PHE A 166 -10.34 -2.21 -5.77
C PHE A 166 -10.21 -0.74 -6.20
N LYS A 167 -10.32 0.15 -5.20
CA LYS A 167 -9.96 1.57 -5.31
C LYS A 167 -8.45 1.71 -5.27
N SER A 168 -7.91 2.71 -5.97
CA SER A 168 -6.49 3.05 -5.96
C SER A 168 -6.31 4.55 -5.91
N VAL A 169 -5.55 5.04 -4.93
CA VAL A 169 -5.14 6.45 -4.81
C VAL A 169 -3.65 6.52 -5.16
N LEU A 170 -3.27 7.40 -6.09
CA LEU A 170 -1.87 7.66 -6.41
C LEU A 170 -1.21 8.42 -5.26
N VAL A 171 -0.04 7.98 -4.81
CA VAL A 171 0.67 8.54 -3.66
C VAL A 171 2.06 8.97 -4.12
N GLU A 172 2.43 10.22 -3.84
CA GLU A 172 3.80 10.68 -4.03
C GLU A 172 4.76 9.97 -3.08
N ASP A 173 6.00 9.76 -3.53
CA ASP A 173 7.04 9.24 -2.67
C ASP A 173 7.41 10.20 -1.52
N GLY A 174 8.18 9.70 -0.56
CA GLY A 174 8.64 10.48 0.58
C GLY A 174 7.54 10.79 1.59
N MET A 175 7.12 12.05 1.69
CA MET A 175 6.17 12.51 2.72
C MET A 175 4.79 11.84 2.62
N ALA A 176 4.23 11.74 1.42
CA ALA A 176 2.91 11.15 1.26
C ALA A 176 2.95 9.63 1.48
N ALA A 177 3.98 8.94 0.97
CA ALA A 177 4.17 7.51 1.19
C ALA A 177 4.32 7.13 2.68
N ARG A 178 5.19 7.81 3.44
CA ARG A 178 5.36 7.52 4.88
C ARG A 178 4.10 7.79 5.70
N THR A 179 3.41 8.88 5.39
CA THR A 179 2.12 9.23 5.99
C THR A 179 1.09 8.13 5.70
N MET A 180 1.02 7.68 4.45
CA MET A 180 0.04 6.68 4.03
C MET A 180 0.33 5.32 4.69
N ALA A 181 1.60 4.93 4.80
CA ALA A 181 2.00 3.71 5.49
C ALA A 181 1.51 3.72 6.95
N ALA A 182 1.80 4.79 7.68
CA ALA A 182 1.39 4.90 9.08
C ALA A 182 -0.13 5.05 9.25
N TYR A 183 -0.81 5.75 8.33
CA TYR A 183 -2.27 5.74 8.25
C TYR A 183 -2.83 4.31 8.14
N ILE A 184 -2.21 3.46 7.32
CA ILE A 184 -2.60 2.07 7.12
C ILE A 184 -2.42 1.27 8.41
N ASP A 185 -1.25 1.34 9.03
CA ASP A 185 -0.91 0.59 10.24
C ASP A 185 -1.70 1.04 11.49
N LEU A 186 -2.27 2.25 11.48
CA LEU A 186 -3.14 2.77 12.56
C LEU A 186 -4.63 2.40 12.42
N ASN A 187 -5.06 1.76 11.33
CA ASN A 187 -6.45 1.32 11.18
C ASN A 187 -6.98 0.42 12.31
N PRO A 188 -6.25 -0.59 12.82
CA PRO A 188 -6.78 -1.46 13.87
C PRO A 188 -6.95 -0.72 15.20
N VAL A 189 -6.06 0.24 15.50
CA VAL A 189 -6.17 1.11 16.68
C VAL A 189 -7.40 2.01 16.56
N ARG A 190 -7.59 2.66 15.40
CA ARG A 190 -8.74 3.53 15.14
C ARG A 190 -10.07 2.79 15.13
N ALA A 191 -10.06 1.51 14.79
CA ALA A 191 -11.22 0.64 14.88
C ALA A 191 -11.48 0.14 16.32
N GLY A 192 -10.58 0.42 17.26
CA GLY A 192 -10.66 -0.04 18.65
C GLY A 192 -10.40 -1.54 18.81
N ILE A 193 -9.71 -2.17 17.86
CA ILE A 193 -9.37 -3.61 17.90
C ILE A 193 -8.19 -3.86 18.84
N VAL A 194 -7.22 -2.94 18.85
CA VAL A 194 -6.04 -2.96 19.73
C VAL A 194 -5.76 -1.56 20.24
N SER A 195 -5.11 -1.44 21.39
CA SER A 195 -4.63 -0.15 21.91
C SER A 195 -3.31 0.29 21.26
N ASP A 196 -2.46 -0.66 20.85
CA ASP A 196 -1.16 -0.41 20.23
C ASP A 196 -1.09 -1.06 18.84
N PRO A 197 -0.64 -0.35 17.77
CA PRO A 197 -0.53 -0.95 16.44
C PRO A 197 0.43 -2.15 16.38
N ALA A 198 1.41 -2.26 17.30
CA ALA A 198 2.30 -3.41 17.43
C ALA A 198 1.55 -4.72 17.76
N ALA A 199 0.42 -4.61 18.47
CA ALA A 199 -0.36 -5.77 18.89
C ALA A 199 -1.22 -6.36 17.75
N TYR A 200 -1.35 -5.66 16.62
CA TYR A 200 -2.14 -6.15 15.49
C TYR A 200 -1.28 -6.86 14.45
N ARG A 201 -1.12 -8.18 14.59
CA ARG A 201 -0.29 -9.03 13.70
C ARG A 201 -0.58 -8.87 12.19
N TRP A 202 -1.82 -8.55 11.81
CA TRP A 202 -2.24 -8.46 10.41
C TRP A 202 -2.10 -7.06 9.80
N SER A 203 -1.15 -6.27 10.31
CA SER A 203 -0.65 -5.03 9.70
C SER A 203 0.85 -5.13 9.44
N SER A 204 1.41 -4.21 8.64
CA SER A 204 2.84 -4.19 8.35
C SER A 204 3.66 -3.87 9.58
N TYR A 205 3.22 -2.92 10.40
CA TYR A 205 3.93 -2.61 11.63
C TYR A 205 3.91 -3.79 12.61
N GLY A 206 2.75 -4.42 12.82
CA GLY A 206 2.65 -5.61 13.66
C GLY A 206 3.52 -6.77 13.16
N GLU A 207 3.55 -7.01 11.84
CA GLU A 207 4.44 -8.00 11.22
C GLU A 207 5.93 -7.63 11.43
N ALA A 208 6.30 -6.35 11.28
CA ALA A 208 7.67 -5.87 11.39
C ALA A 208 8.25 -5.99 12.80
N VAL A 209 7.44 -5.72 13.83
CA VAL A 209 7.86 -5.78 15.25
C VAL A 209 7.70 -7.18 15.85
N GLY A 210 6.69 -7.96 15.41
CA GLY A 210 6.47 -9.32 15.90
C GLY A 210 7.43 -10.36 15.31
N GLY A 211 8.23 -10.02 14.29
CA GLY A 211 9.09 -10.96 13.58
C GLY A 211 10.52 -11.04 14.13
N GLY A 212 10.93 -12.22 14.62
CA GLY A 212 12.32 -12.53 14.96
C GLY A 212 13.29 -12.54 13.76
N ALA A 213 14.56 -12.86 14.02
CA ALA A 213 15.65 -12.83 13.04
C ALA A 213 15.48 -13.81 11.84
N ARG A 214 14.71 -14.90 12.00
CA ARG A 214 14.55 -15.98 11.01
C ARG A 214 13.24 -15.99 10.22
N GLY A 215 12.58 -14.83 10.09
CA GLY A 215 11.50 -14.65 9.11
C GLY A 215 10.11 -14.68 9.72
N ASN A 216 9.55 -13.47 9.83
CA ASN A 216 8.13 -13.19 9.64
C ASN A 216 7.95 -11.71 9.30
N GLY A 217 8.86 -10.82 9.76
CA GLY A 217 8.80 -9.38 9.47
C GLY A 217 9.74 -8.85 8.39
N LYS A 218 10.57 -9.68 7.73
CA LYS A 218 11.62 -9.16 6.80
C LYS A 218 11.03 -8.31 5.67
N LYS A 219 9.96 -8.76 5.04
CA LYS A 219 9.30 -8.03 3.95
C LYS A 219 8.59 -6.78 4.46
N ALA A 220 7.86 -6.86 5.58
CA ALA A 220 7.28 -5.67 6.21
C ALA A 220 8.35 -4.63 6.58
N ARG A 221 9.46 -5.04 7.20
CA ARG A 221 10.60 -4.16 7.54
C ARG A 221 11.16 -3.46 6.30
N ALA A 222 11.45 -4.21 5.24
CA ALA A 222 11.92 -3.66 3.97
C ALA A 222 10.93 -2.66 3.35
N GLY A 223 9.63 -3.00 3.37
CA GLY A 223 8.56 -2.13 2.89
C GLY A 223 8.44 -0.82 3.67
N LEU A 224 8.51 -0.88 5.00
CA LEU A 224 8.44 0.30 5.87
C LEU A 224 9.71 1.17 5.77
N VAL A 225 10.89 0.55 5.64
CA VAL A 225 12.13 1.26 5.31
C VAL A 225 11.96 2.03 4.01
N ARG A 226 11.46 1.36 2.96
CA ARG A 226 11.19 1.99 1.65
C ARG A 226 10.15 3.10 1.72
N ALA A 227 9.09 2.96 2.50
CA ALA A 227 8.08 3.99 2.67
C ALA A 227 8.64 5.22 3.40
N LEU A 228 9.53 5.03 4.37
CA LEU A 228 10.06 6.09 5.22
C LEU A 228 11.26 6.82 4.60
N MET A 229 12.19 6.08 3.99
CA MET A 229 13.53 6.57 3.66
C MET A 229 13.75 6.85 2.16
N ALA A 230 12.71 6.67 1.33
CA ALA A 230 12.78 6.83 -0.12
C ALA A 230 13.42 8.12 -0.63
N HIS A 231 13.06 9.23 0.01
CA HIS A 231 13.52 10.58 -0.30
C HIS A 231 15.00 10.81 0.04
N GLN A 232 15.68 9.77 0.54
CA GLN A 232 17.09 9.78 0.92
C GLN A 232 17.88 8.68 0.19
N GLU A 233 17.33 8.12 -0.91
CA GLU A 233 18.00 7.13 -1.78
C GLU A 233 18.32 5.77 -1.12
N TYR A 234 17.68 5.43 0.00
CA TYR A 234 17.89 4.13 0.66
C TYR A 234 17.21 2.99 -0.09
N GLU A 235 17.92 1.86 -0.20
CA GLU A 235 17.33 0.61 -0.69
C GLU A 235 16.24 0.09 0.26
N ALA A 236 15.28 -0.63 -0.32
CA ALA A 236 14.21 -1.32 0.40
C ALA A 236 14.75 -2.55 1.17
N ASP A 237 15.55 -2.32 2.21
CA ASP A 237 16.25 -3.38 2.95
C ASP A 237 15.87 -3.40 4.44
N ALA A 238 15.47 -4.59 4.91
CA ALA A 238 15.15 -4.85 6.30
C ALA A 238 16.32 -4.62 7.27
N ARG A 239 17.58 -4.67 6.79
CA ARG A 239 18.77 -4.39 7.60
C ARG A 239 18.75 -2.98 8.19
N HIS A 240 18.13 -2.02 7.50
CA HIS A 240 18.01 -0.65 7.98
C HIS A 240 16.90 -0.44 9.01
N TRP A 241 16.07 -1.45 9.27
CA TRP A 241 14.95 -1.32 10.20
C TRP A 241 15.40 -1.07 11.65
N VAL A 242 16.39 -1.82 12.11
CA VAL A 242 16.89 -1.72 13.49
C VAL A 242 17.55 -0.36 13.70
N GLY A 243 17.27 0.27 14.83
CA GLY A 243 17.83 1.58 15.18
C GLY A 243 16.96 2.74 14.68
N LYS A 244 17.49 3.58 13.79
CA LYS A 244 16.88 4.88 13.46
C LYS A 244 15.51 4.76 12.78
N VAL A 245 15.32 3.81 11.86
CA VAL A 245 14.07 3.68 11.08
C VAL A 245 12.92 3.22 11.97
N SER A 246 13.09 2.13 12.72
CA SER A 246 12.05 1.63 13.64
C SER A 246 11.66 2.66 14.70
N LYS A 247 12.63 3.37 15.31
CA LYS A 247 12.35 4.47 16.25
C LYS A 247 11.56 5.59 15.59
N ARG A 248 12.01 6.07 14.42
CA ARG A 248 11.33 7.15 13.69
C ARG A 248 9.92 6.75 13.26
N TYR A 249 9.74 5.52 12.79
CA TYR A 249 8.42 5.00 12.42
C TYR A 249 7.51 4.86 13.64
N ARG A 250 8.04 4.40 14.79
CA ARG A 250 7.29 4.35 16.05
C ARG A 250 6.88 5.75 16.52
N ILE A 251 7.76 6.74 16.44
CA ILE A 251 7.41 8.14 16.73
C ILE A 251 6.26 8.58 15.83
N ILE A 252 6.33 8.32 14.53
CA ILE A 252 5.26 8.63 13.57
C ILE A 252 3.95 8.00 14.05
N LEU A 253 3.93 6.69 14.35
CA LEU A 253 2.73 6.00 14.84
C LEU A 253 2.20 6.55 16.17
N LEU A 254 3.07 6.87 17.13
CA LEU A 254 2.68 7.41 18.44
C LEU A 254 2.05 8.80 18.29
N VAL A 255 2.72 9.71 17.58
CA VAL A 255 2.19 11.06 17.35
C VAL A 255 0.92 11.02 16.49
N GLU A 256 0.80 10.07 15.56
CA GLU A 256 -0.36 9.94 14.66
C GLU A 256 -1.53 9.11 15.22
N GLY A 257 -1.26 8.26 16.22
CA GLY A 257 -2.16 7.23 16.71
C GLY A 257 -2.78 7.49 18.08
N GLY A 258 -2.44 8.60 18.74
CA GLY A 258 -3.05 9.03 20.00
C GLY A 258 -4.57 9.21 19.92
N GLU A 259 -5.25 8.96 21.04
CA GLU A 259 -6.69 9.15 21.18
C GLU A 259 -7.08 10.62 21.13
N GLN A 260 -8.34 10.87 20.80
CA GLN A 260 -8.87 12.23 20.78
C GLN A 260 -9.91 12.41 21.87
N LEU A 261 -9.62 13.37 22.73
CA LEU A 261 -10.48 13.85 23.80
C LEU A 261 -11.15 15.16 23.34
N GLN A 262 -12.44 15.30 23.64
CA GLN A 262 -13.18 16.55 23.52
C GLN A 262 -13.69 16.92 24.91
N GLU A 263 -13.37 18.12 25.36
CA GLU A 263 -13.97 18.70 26.56
C GLU A 263 -15.43 19.07 26.22
N VAL A 264 -16.36 18.48 26.96
CA VAL A 264 -17.80 18.72 26.87
C VAL A 264 -18.17 19.47 28.13
N VAL A 265 -18.75 20.66 27.95
CA VAL A 265 -19.28 21.44 29.07
C VAL A 265 -20.77 21.14 29.17
N GLY A 266 -21.19 20.55 30.29
CA GLY A 266 -22.59 20.32 30.61
C GLY A 266 -23.34 21.63 30.83
N GLU A 267 -24.67 21.59 30.77
CA GLU A 267 -25.53 22.76 31.01
C GLU A 267 -25.40 23.32 32.44
N ASP A 268 -24.93 22.49 33.37
CA ASP A 268 -24.59 22.82 34.76
C ASP A 268 -23.16 23.38 34.93
N GLY A 269 -22.41 23.55 33.84
CA GLY A 269 -21.02 23.99 33.85
C GLY A 269 -20.00 22.90 34.20
N THR A 270 -20.43 21.64 34.38
CA THR A 270 -19.50 20.51 34.58
C THR A 270 -18.66 20.30 33.32
N ARG A 271 -17.35 20.14 33.50
CA ARG A 271 -16.41 19.85 32.42
C ARG A 271 -16.13 18.36 32.43
N ASP A 272 -16.58 17.67 31.40
CA ASP A 272 -16.30 16.26 31.20
C ASP A 272 -15.45 16.06 29.94
N VAL A 273 -14.68 14.98 29.89
CA VAL A 273 -13.74 14.72 28.79
C VAL A 273 -14.17 13.46 28.06
N LYS A 274 -14.77 13.63 26.89
CA LYS A 274 -15.27 12.54 26.08
C LYS A 274 -14.25 12.09 25.04
N VAL A 275 -13.99 10.79 24.98
CA VAL A 275 -13.22 10.19 23.87
C VAL A 275 -14.08 10.25 22.60
N VAL A 276 -13.78 11.20 21.72
CA VAL A 276 -14.45 11.33 20.41
C VAL A 276 -13.83 10.41 19.36
N ARG A 277 -12.62 9.89 19.62
CA ARG A 277 -11.97 8.91 18.75
C ARG A 277 -11.00 8.03 19.52
N LYS A 278 -11.16 6.72 19.34
CA LYS A 278 -10.26 5.71 19.90
C LYS A 278 -8.85 5.83 19.30
N GLY A 279 -7.85 5.75 20.16
CA GLY A 279 -6.42 5.84 19.86
C GLY A 279 -5.59 5.30 21.02
N MET A 280 -4.26 5.45 20.96
CA MET A 280 -3.38 5.23 22.11
C MET A 280 -3.64 6.30 23.17
N ARG A 281 -3.71 5.93 24.45
CA ARG A 281 -3.95 6.91 25.52
C ARG A 281 -2.90 8.00 25.51
N GLN A 282 -3.31 9.25 25.71
CA GLN A 282 -2.41 10.41 25.59
C GLN A 282 -1.22 10.30 26.55
N GLU A 283 -1.46 9.84 27.78
CA GLU A 283 -0.41 9.56 28.79
C GLU A 283 0.65 8.57 28.28
N VAL A 284 0.21 7.48 27.63
CA VAL A 284 1.11 6.45 27.06
C VAL A 284 1.91 7.02 25.89
N VAL A 285 1.28 7.88 25.08
CA VAL A 285 1.95 8.56 23.96
C VAL A 285 3.04 9.50 24.49
N ASP A 286 2.74 10.29 25.50
CA ASP A 286 3.67 11.27 26.07
C ASP A 286 4.85 10.58 26.79
N GLU A 287 4.59 9.50 27.53
CA GLU A 287 5.62 8.66 28.16
C GLU A 287 6.57 8.07 27.11
N GLU A 288 6.04 7.44 26.06
CA GLU A 288 6.82 6.83 24.99
C GLU A 288 7.58 7.85 24.14
N LEU A 289 7.00 9.04 23.90
CA LEU A 289 7.70 10.13 23.21
C LEU A 289 8.83 10.72 24.06
N GLY A 290 8.63 10.81 25.39
CA GLY A 290 9.68 11.18 26.34
C GLY A 290 10.89 10.26 26.26
N ARG A 291 10.66 8.96 26.06
CA ARG A 291 11.72 7.95 25.84
C ARG A 291 12.46 8.10 24.51
N LEU A 292 11.84 8.70 23.48
CA LEU A 292 12.30 8.60 22.09
C LEU A 292 13.06 9.82 21.51
N GLN A 293 13.27 10.91 22.28
CA GLN A 293 13.90 12.19 21.87
C GLN A 293 13.27 12.87 20.62
N ARG A 294 12.99 14.18 20.70
CA ARG A 294 12.13 14.92 19.77
C ARG A 294 12.68 14.93 18.33
N SER A 295 11.88 14.45 17.37
CA SER A 295 12.13 14.54 15.92
C SER A 295 11.34 15.68 15.28
N ARG A 296 11.82 16.24 14.16
CA ARG A 296 11.13 17.21 13.29
C ARG A 296 9.83 16.67 12.62
N ASP A 297 9.42 15.42 12.88
CA ASP A 297 8.26 14.77 12.24
C ASP A 297 6.89 15.05 12.91
N VAL A 298 6.84 15.85 13.98
CA VAL A 298 5.62 16.14 14.79
C VAL A 298 4.47 16.79 14.00
N ALA A 299 4.78 17.52 12.92
CA ALA A 299 3.76 18.22 12.12
C ALA A 299 2.81 17.28 11.37
N ILE A 300 3.29 16.13 10.89
CA ILE A 300 2.50 15.11 10.16
C ILE A 300 1.53 14.42 11.11
N GLY A 301 2.02 14.15 12.34
CA GLY A 301 1.25 13.63 13.45
C GLY A 301 -0.05 14.37 13.70
N ARG A 302 -0.06 15.71 13.53
CA ARG A 302 -1.28 16.49 13.77
C ARG A 302 -2.39 16.22 12.75
N MET A 303 -2.09 15.73 11.54
CA MET A 303 -3.04 15.52 10.43
C MET A 303 -3.79 14.19 10.51
N LEU A 304 -3.15 13.13 10.99
CA LEU A 304 -3.71 11.78 11.00
C LEU A 304 -4.59 11.48 12.22
N ARG A 305 -4.77 12.46 13.09
CA ARG A 305 -5.70 12.44 14.23
C ARG A 305 -7.15 12.12 13.84
N CYS A 306 -7.51 12.29 12.57
CA CYS A 306 -8.88 12.09 12.09
C CYS A 306 -9.00 11.06 10.95
N ARG A 307 -10.24 10.59 10.68
CA ARG A 307 -10.52 9.70 9.54
C ARG A 307 -10.50 10.58 8.30
N VAL A 308 -9.33 10.65 7.69
CA VAL A 308 -9.12 11.47 6.51
C VAL A 308 -9.75 10.77 5.32
N ARG A 309 -10.97 11.20 4.96
CA ARG A 309 -11.70 10.70 3.79
C ARG A 309 -10.86 10.76 2.51
N TYR A 310 -9.89 11.68 2.44
CA TYR A 310 -9.06 11.87 1.25
C TYR A 310 -8.11 10.70 0.98
N PHE A 311 -7.65 9.95 1.98
CA PHE A 311 -6.80 8.77 1.73
C PHE A 311 -7.57 7.63 1.07
N THR A 312 -8.90 7.61 1.18
CA THR A 312 -9.74 6.54 0.63
C THR A 312 -10.57 6.96 -0.58
N ASP A 313 -10.96 8.24 -0.65
CA ASP A 313 -11.81 8.79 -1.72
C ASP A 313 -11.09 9.82 -2.60
N GLY A 314 -9.84 10.17 -2.30
CA GLY A 314 -8.98 10.98 -3.19
C GLY A 314 -8.47 10.17 -4.38
N ALA A 315 -8.08 10.85 -5.46
CA ALA A 315 -7.46 10.22 -6.62
C ALA A 315 -5.93 10.27 -6.57
N VAL A 316 -5.36 11.36 -6.07
CA VAL A 316 -3.91 11.61 -5.95
C VAL A 316 -3.63 12.36 -4.65
N ILE A 317 -2.53 12.02 -3.98
CA ILE A 317 -2.04 12.66 -2.76
C ILE A 317 -0.53 12.87 -2.84
N GLY A 318 -0.08 14.07 -2.51
CA GLY A 318 1.33 14.45 -2.55
C GLY A 318 1.54 15.92 -2.23
N SER A 319 2.71 16.43 -2.57
CA SER A 319 3.07 17.84 -2.63
C SER A 319 2.18 18.58 -3.63
N ARG A 320 2.11 19.90 -3.51
CA ARG A 320 1.34 20.73 -4.45
C ARG A 320 1.84 20.53 -5.88
N ALA A 321 3.16 20.58 -6.06
CA ALA A 321 3.82 20.44 -7.35
C ALA A 321 3.48 19.10 -8.00
N PHE A 322 3.55 18.00 -7.25
CA PHE A 322 3.18 16.67 -7.75
C PHE A 322 1.72 16.59 -8.15
N VAL A 323 0.81 17.08 -7.31
CA VAL A 323 -0.63 17.02 -7.60
C VAL A 323 -1.01 17.88 -8.80
N ASP A 324 -0.43 19.08 -8.92
CA ASP A 324 -0.66 19.95 -10.08
C ASP A 324 0.02 19.41 -11.35
N GLY A 325 1.18 18.74 -11.25
CA GLY A 325 1.82 18.04 -12.37
C GLY A 325 0.94 16.91 -12.92
N VAL A 326 0.46 16.02 -12.05
CA VAL A 326 -0.49 14.95 -12.43
C VAL A 326 -1.78 15.52 -13.01
N PHE A 327 -2.26 16.65 -12.48
CA PHE A 327 -3.45 17.31 -13.01
C PHE A 327 -3.25 17.81 -14.44
N THR A 328 -2.10 18.42 -14.73
CA THR A 328 -1.74 18.91 -16.06
C THR A 328 -1.65 17.76 -17.06
N GLU A 329 -0.97 16.68 -16.70
CA GLU A 329 -0.82 15.48 -17.53
C GLU A 329 -2.16 14.76 -17.78
N CYS A 330 -3.16 14.95 -16.90
CA CYS A 330 -4.50 14.38 -17.02
C CYS A 330 -5.58 15.45 -17.25
N ARG A 331 -5.25 16.58 -17.89
CA ARG A 331 -6.14 17.75 -17.99
C ARG A 331 -7.50 17.43 -18.61
N GLU A 332 -7.51 16.57 -19.62
CA GLU A 332 -8.68 16.05 -20.32
C GLU A 332 -9.75 15.42 -19.40
N ARG A 333 -9.35 14.96 -18.20
CA ARG A 333 -10.25 14.28 -17.27
C ARG A 333 -11.10 15.25 -16.44
N PHE A 334 -10.80 16.54 -16.46
CA PHE A 334 -11.48 17.55 -15.65
C PHE A 334 -12.19 18.61 -16.48
N GLY A 335 -13.28 19.16 -15.94
CA GLY A 335 -14.04 20.23 -16.61
C GLY A 335 -13.17 21.45 -16.95
N GLN A 336 -13.52 22.16 -18.03
CA GLN A 336 -12.75 23.31 -18.54
C GLN A 336 -12.56 24.42 -17.49
N ARG A 337 -13.54 24.61 -16.58
CA ARG A 337 -13.48 25.60 -15.49
C ARG A 337 -12.43 25.30 -14.41
N ARG A 338 -11.94 24.06 -14.29
CA ARG A 338 -10.93 23.69 -13.29
C ARG A 338 -9.55 24.12 -13.78
N LYS A 339 -8.99 25.18 -13.19
CA LYS A 339 -7.66 25.72 -13.56
C LYS A 339 -6.48 25.07 -12.83
N THR A 340 -6.70 24.52 -11.64
CA THR A 340 -5.67 23.81 -10.84
C THR A 340 -6.22 22.51 -10.25
N GLY A 341 -5.33 21.55 -10.03
CA GLY A 341 -5.65 20.25 -9.49
C GLY A 341 -5.63 20.22 -7.97
N ALA A 342 -4.57 20.79 -7.39
CA ALA A 342 -4.25 20.69 -5.98
C ALA A 342 -5.30 21.36 -5.10
N ARG A 343 -5.80 20.61 -4.12
CA ARG A 343 -6.68 21.11 -3.07
C ARG A 343 -6.04 20.84 -1.72
N LYS A 344 -6.00 21.87 -0.87
CA LYS A 344 -5.60 21.74 0.53
C LYS A 344 -6.46 20.68 1.21
N MET A 345 -5.86 19.92 2.12
CA MET A 345 -6.61 19.08 3.04
C MET A 345 -7.57 19.96 3.86
N ARG A 346 -8.82 19.53 4.04
CA ARG A 346 -9.88 20.30 4.72
C ARG A 346 -10.48 19.51 5.88
N GLY A 347 -11.10 20.22 6.82
CA GLY A 347 -11.77 19.63 7.98
C GLY A 347 -10.78 18.90 8.86
N SER A 348 -11.04 17.63 9.08
CA SER A 348 -10.29 16.75 9.99
C SER A 348 -8.82 16.50 9.58
N ALA A 349 -8.44 16.89 8.35
CA ALA A 349 -7.07 16.85 7.83
C ALA A 349 -6.43 18.25 7.65
N ALA A 350 -7.06 19.32 8.14
CA ALA A 350 -6.58 20.70 7.97
C ALA A 350 -5.18 20.95 8.54
N ALA A 351 -4.75 20.16 9.53
CA ALA A 351 -3.42 20.27 10.11
C ALA A 351 -2.26 19.93 9.14
N ALA A 352 -2.55 19.29 7.98
CA ALA A 352 -1.57 19.13 6.90
C ALA A 352 -1.78 20.09 5.72
N ALA A 353 -2.66 21.08 5.86
CA ALA A 353 -2.81 22.12 4.86
C ALA A 353 -1.45 22.82 4.65
N GLY A 354 -0.97 22.78 3.40
CA GLY A 354 0.36 23.29 3.05
C GLY A 354 1.41 22.20 2.84
N ALA A 355 1.37 21.11 3.63
CA ALA A 355 2.30 20.00 3.52
C ALA A 355 1.83 18.91 2.52
N LEU A 356 0.54 18.57 2.58
CA LEU A 356 -0.07 17.61 1.66
C LEU A 356 -1.28 18.20 0.94
N TRP A 357 -1.41 17.80 -0.30
CA TRP A 357 -2.42 18.23 -1.24
C TRP A 357 -3.09 17.00 -1.83
N SER A 358 -4.35 17.14 -2.21
CA SER A 358 -5.11 16.06 -2.84
C SER A 358 -5.82 16.57 -4.08
N ILE A 359 -6.04 15.67 -5.03
CA ILE A 359 -7.03 15.87 -6.10
C ILE A 359 -8.22 14.95 -5.88
N ARG A 360 -9.41 15.51 -6.06
CA ARG A 360 -10.73 14.88 -5.82
C ARG A 360 -11.65 15.10 -7.02
N ASP A 361 -12.79 14.40 -6.98
CA ASP A 361 -13.88 14.40 -7.97
C ASP A 361 -13.56 13.72 -9.30
N LEU A 362 -13.83 12.41 -9.33
CA LEU A 362 -14.04 11.66 -10.57
C LEU A 362 -15.47 11.15 -10.73
N LYS A 363 -16.35 11.39 -9.75
CA LYS A 363 -17.78 11.34 -9.98
C LYS A 363 -18.16 12.71 -10.51
N ILE A 364 -18.26 12.83 -11.83
CA ILE A 364 -19.28 13.72 -12.38
C ILE A 364 -20.58 13.07 -11.89
N GLU A 365 -21.36 13.76 -11.06
CA GLU A 365 -22.76 13.40 -10.88
C GLU A 365 -23.36 13.43 -12.28
N ILE A 366 -23.57 12.25 -12.85
CA ILE A 366 -24.46 12.11 -13.98
C ILE A 366 -25.83 12.21 -13.31
N GLY A 367 -26.45 13.39 -13.46
CA GLY A 367 -27.87 13.58 -13.17
C GLY A 367 -28.73 12.66 -14.01
#